data_AF-A0A2W4PT75-F1
#
_entry.id   AF-A0A2W4PT75-F1
#
_cell.length_a   1.000
_cell.length_b   1.000
_cell.length_c   1.000
_cell.angle_alpha   90.00
_cell.angle_beta   90.00
_cell.angle_gamma   90.00
#
_symmetry.space_group_name_H-M   'P 1'
#
loop_
_entity.id
_entity.type
_entity.pdbx_description
1 polymer ?
#
loop_
_entity_poly.entity_id
_entity_poly.type
_entity_poly.pdbx_seq_one_letter_code
_entity_poly.pdbx_strand_id
1 'polypeptide(L)'
;MVASFARRLEQIQQRKRSNLALWIGPRLLQMPLPMQKYDDPYLPFGKAIIDATQPVVCAYVFDLASYLALGAAGAIALERTIGYARANGDTLIVLHGPFATPDYVEAAGAGGFHVDAVTLVDEQHLEAYGQVPGLGMFVVREGENPVIIPLPGAAGAFWPRAELLTLLTEDGRRLELRLAGPRVLYAGRGDDFAQRVRDALEALRA
;
A
#
# COMPACT_ATOMS: atom_id res chain seq x y z
N MET A 1 -6.06 2.05 23.87
CA MET A 1 -6.79 1.43 22.73
C MET A 1 -6.07 1.87 21.46
N VAL A 2 -5.57 0.93 20.65
CA VAL A 2 -4.95 1.26 19.35
C VAL A 2 -6.06 1.80 18.45
N ALA A 3 -5.85 2.96 17.81
CA ALA A 3 -6.84 3.51 16.89
C ALA A 3 -7.06 2.54 15.71
N SER A 4 -8.31 2.28 15.34
CA SER A 4 -8.64 1.43 14.21
C SER A 4 -8.03 1.97 12.91
N PHE A 5 -7.68 1.07 11.98
CA PHE A 5 -7.14 1.42 10.67
C PHE A 5 -8.00 2.48 9.97
N ALA A 6 -9.32 2.31 9.98
CA ALA A 6 -10.28 3.24 9.37
C ALA A 6 -10.15 4.67 9.94
N ARG A 7 -10.04 4.80 11.27
CA ARG A 7 -9.88 6.10 11.93
C ARG A 7 -8.55 6.76 11.58
N ARG A 8 -7.46 5.99 11.53
CA ARG A 8 -6.14 6.51 11.12
C ARG A 8 -6.16 6.98 9.67
N LEU A 9 -6.79 6.21 8.78
CA LEU A 9 -6.96 6.57 7.38
C LEU A 9 -7.71 7.88 7.24
N GLU A 10 -8.88 7.99 7.89
CA GLU A 10 -9.66 9.22 7.89
C GLU A 10 -8.81 10.44 8.32
N GLN A 11 -8.09 10.34 9.43
CA GLN A 11 -7.26 11.43 9.94
C GLN A 11 -6.18 11.86 8.94
N ILE A 12 -5.55 10.90 8.27
CA ILE A 12 -4.55 11.17 7.23
C ILE A 12 -5.22 11.85 6.03
N GLN A 13 -6.38 11.37 5.57
CA GLN A 13 -7.11 11.95 4.45
C GLN A 13 -7.55 13.39 4.71
N GLN A 14 -8.07 13.66 5.90
CA GLN A 14 -8.45 15.01 6.31
C GLN A 14 -7.25 15.95 6.37
N ARG A 15 -6.12 15.50 6.95
CA ARG A 15 -4.88 16.29 7.04
C ARG A 15 -4.28 16.58 5.67
N LYS A 16 -4.20 15.58 4.81
CA LYS A 16 -3.57 15.69 3.47
C LYS A 16 -4.50 16.21 2.40
N ARG A 17 -5.81 16.26 2.67
CA ARG A 17 -6.88 16.54 1.70
C ARG A 17 -6.70 15.69 0.44
N SER A 18 -6.51 14.39 0.66
CA SER A 18 -6.18 13.42 -0.37
C SER A 18 -6.83 12.09 -0.04
N ASN A 19 -7.07 11.28 -1.05
CA ASN A 19 -7.43 9.87 -0.91
C ASN A 19 -6.54 8.96 -1.77
N LEU A 20 -5.39 9.47 -2.21
CA LEU A 20 -4.49 8.72 -3.09
C LEU A 20 -3.67 7.70 -2.30
N ALA A 21 -3.52 6.51 -2.87
CA ALA A 21 -2.51 5.52 -2.51
C ALA A 21 -1.56 5.30 -3.68
N LEU A 22 -0.29 5.01 -3.43
CA LEU A 22 0.66 4.63 -4.48
C LEU A 22 1.00 3.14 -4.38
N TRP A 23 0.85 2.43 -5.49
CA TRP A 23 1.34 1.06 -5.63
C TRP A 23 2.86 1.05 -5.82
N ILE A 24 3.59 0.42 -4.90
CA ILE A 24 5.05 0.23 -5.00
C ILE A 24 5.31 -1.24 -5.34
N GLY A 25 5.38 -1.50 -6.65
CA GLY A 25 5.74 -2.79 -7.24
C GLY A 25 6.97 -2.63 -8.14
N PRO A 26 8.19 -2.61 -7.56
CA PRO A 26 9.42 -2.42 -8.31
C PRO A 26 9.68 -3.58 -9.28
N ARG A 27 10.20 -3.27 -10.46
CA ARG A 27 10.57 -4.24 -11.50
C ARG A 27 11.93 -3.87 -12.04
N LEU A 28 12.87 -4.81 -11.96
CA LEU A 28 14.26 -4.57 -12.35
C LEU A 28 14.39 -3.98 -13.77
N LEU A 29 13.70 -4.56 -14.75
CA LEU A 29 13.73 -4.10 -16.15
C LEU A 29 13.06 -2.73 -16.38
N GLN A 30 12.29 -2.23 -15.41
CA GLN A 30 11.65 -0.92 -15.48
C GLN A 30 12.33 0.12 -14.60
N MET A 31 13.49 -0.19 -14.01
CA MET A 31 14.20 0.76 -13.16
C MET A 31 14.63 2.01 -13.94
N PRO A 32 14.44 3.21 -13.36
CA PRO A 32 15.02 4.45 -13.88
C PRO A 32 16.55 4.34 -14.02
N LEU A 33 17.13 5.08 -14.97
CA LEU A 33 18.57 5.06 -15.26
C LEU A 33 19.45 5.24 -14.01
N PRO A 34 19.15 6.18 -13.08
CA PRO A 34 19.98 6.37 -11.89
C PRO A 34 19.99 5.17 -10.94
N MET A 35 18.97 4.30 -11.02
CA MET A 35 18.84 3.11 -10.18
C MET A 35 19.59 1.90 -10.76
N GLN A 36 19.85 1.87 -12.06
CA GLN A 36 20.49 0.73 -12.73
C GLN A 36 21.97 0.52 -12.34
N LYS A 37 22.57 1.48 -11.62
CA LYS A 37 23.94 1.37 -11.08
C LYS A 37 24.05 0.60 -9.76
N TYR A 38 22.92 0.29 -9.12
CA TYR A 38 22.89 -0.44 -7.86
C TYR A 38 22.61 -1.92 -8.13
N ASP A 39 23.35 -2.82 -7.46
CA ASP A 39 23.09 -4.26 -7.53
C ASP A 39 21.70 -4.62 -6.98
N ASP A 40 21.30 -3.97 -5.87
CA ASP A 40 19.97 -4.08 -5.26
C ASP A 40 19.21 -2.74 -5.36
N PRO A 41 18.56 -2.44 -6.50
CA PRO A 41 18.00 -1.10 -6.75
C PRO A 41 16.68 -0.82 -6.03
N TYR A 42 16.01 -1.84 -5.47
CA TYR A 42 14.65 -1.71 -4.95
C TYR A 42 14.55 -0.79 -3.74
N LEU A 43 15.50 -0.88 -2.79
CA LEU A 43 15.52 -0.02 -1.61
C LEU A 43 15.80 1.46 -1.96
N PRO A 44 16.90 1.81 -2.68
CA PRO A 44 17.14 3.21 -3.04
C PRO A 44 16.02 3.78 -3.93
N PHE A 45 15.46 2.97 -4.84
CA PHE A 45 14.29 3.38 -5.63
C PHE A 45 13.09 3.68 -4.72
N GLY A 46 12.73 2.74 -3.84
CA GLY A 46 11.61 2.90 -2.90
C GLY A 46 11.74 4.14 -2.03
N LYS A 47 12.93 4.40 -1.47
CA LYS A 47 13.20 5.61 -0.69
C LYS A 47 12.98 6.89 -1.48
N ALA A 48 13.54 6.97 -2.69
CA ALA A 48 13.39 8.15 -3.54
C ALA A 48 11.91 8.40 -3.91
N ILE A 49 11.16 7.35 -4.21
CA ILE A 49 9.71 7.45 -4.44
C ILE A 49 8.98 7.93 -3.19
N ILE A 50 9.28 7.38 -2.02
CA ILE A 50 8.64 7.78 -0.75
C ILE A 50 8.93 9.25 -0.45
N ASP A 51 10.19 9.68 -0.51
CA ASP A 51 10.61 11.06 -0.23
C ASP A 51 9.84 12.07 -1.10
N ALA A 52 9.68 11.76 -2.39
CA ALA A 52 8.97 12.64 -3.31
C ALA A 52 7.44 12.63 -3.11
N THR A 53 6.85 11.50 -2.72
CA THR A 53 5.39 11.28 -2.83
C THR A 53 4.65 11.31 -1.50
N GLN A 54 5.34 11.15 -0.37
CA GLN A 54 4.73 11.10 0.96
C GLN A 54 3.81 12.31 1.26
N PRO A 55 4.13 13.56 0.88
CA PRO A 55 3.23 14.69 1.10
C PRO A 55 1.88 14.57 0.37
N VAL A 56 1.82 13.74 -0.68
CA VAL A 56 0.68 13.66 -1.61
C VAL A 56 -0.25 12.49 -1.29
N VAL A 57 0.33 11.35 -0.91
CA VAL A 57 -0.39 10.08 -0.70
C VAL A 57 -0.80 9.87 0.76
N CYS A 58 -1.91 9.16 0.96
CA CYS A 58 -2.38 8.72 2.26
C CYS A 58 -1.89 7.31 2.61
N ALA A 59 -1.59 6.49 1.61
CA ALA A 59 -1.11 5.14 1.81
C ALA A 59 -0.11 4.70 0.73
N TYR A 60 0.74 3.74 1.08
CA TYR A 60 1.52 2.95 0.15
C TYR A 60 1.01 1.52 0.14
N VAL A 61 0.83 0.97 -1.06
CA VAL A 61 0.50 -0.45 -1.26
C VAL A 61 1.74 -1.14 -1.80
N PHE A 62 2.43 -1.90 -0.97
CA PHE A 62 3.63 -2.64 -1.37
C PHE A 62 3.23 -3.99 -1.95
N ASP A 63 3.70 -4.28 -3.16
CA ASP A 63 3.44 -5.56 -3.82
C ASP A 63 4.49 -6.60 -3.43
N LEU A 64 4.11 -7.53 -2.55
CA LEU A 64 4.97 -8.59 -2.05
C LEU A 64 5.60 -9.40 -3.19
N ALA A 65 4.82 -9.72 -4.23
CA ALA A 65 5.30 -10.52 -5.36
C ALA A 65 6.42 -9.82 -6.14
N SER A 66 6.29 -8.51 -6.39
CA SER A 66 7.33 -7.72 -7.05
C SER A 66 8.66 -7.75 -6.30
N TYR A 67 8.64 -7.67 -4.96
CA TYR A 67 9.84 -7.74 -4.15
C TYR A 67 10.43 -9.16 -4.14
N LEU A 68 9.62 -10.19 -3.92
CA LEU A 68 10.08 -11.59 -3.88
C LEU A 68 10.66 -12.10 -5.20
N ALA A 69 10.48 -11.38 -6.31
CA ALA A 69 11.17 -11.67 -7.58
C ALA A 69 12.72 -11.63 -7.46
N LEU A 70 13.26 -10.95 -6.44
CA LEU A 70 14.70 -10.96 -6.11
C LEU A 70 15.06 -11.92 -4.95
N GLY A 71 14.14 -12.79 -4.54
CA GLY A 71 14.33 -13.69 -3.40
C GLY A 71 14.61 -12.95 -2.09
N ALA A 72 15.59 -13.42 -1.33
CA ALA A 72 15.93 -12.88 -0.01
C ALA A 72 16.33 -11.39 -0.05
N ALA A 73 17.08 -10.97 -1.07
CA ALA A 73 17.47 -9.56 -1.25
C ALA A 73 16.23 -8.67 -1.41
N GLY A 74 15.23 -9.16 -2.14
CA GLY A 74 13.93 -8.52 -2.29
C GLY A 74 13.14 -8.41 -0.99
N ALA A 75 13.09 -9.48 -0.19
CA ALA A 75 12.43 -9.44 1.12
C ALA A 75 13.07 -8.43 2.08
N ILE A 76 14.41 -8.37 2.11
CA ILE A 76 15.16 -7.38 2.90
C ILE A 76 14.86 -5.97 2.40
N ALA A 77 14.83 -5.77 1.07
CA ALA A 77 14.51 -4.47 0.49
C ALA A 77 13.07 -4.04 0.85
N LEU A 78 12.11 -4.96 0.82
CA LEU A 78 10.71 -4.70 1.21
C LEU A 78 10.62 -4.24 2.67
N GLU A 79 11.18 -5.02 3.60
CA GLU A 79 11.17 -4.71 5.04
C GLU A 79 11.78 -3.33 5.31
N ARG A 80 12.95 -3.05 4.73
CA ARG A 80 13.64 -1.77 4.91
C ARG A 80 12.90 -0.60 4.26
N THR A 81 12.22 -0.82 3.14
CA THR A 81 11.43 0.22 2.47
C THR A 81 10.16 0.52 3.25
N ILE A 82 9.48 -0.50 3.79
CA ILE A 82 8.34 -0.32 4.69
C ILE A 82 8.76 0.43 5.94
N GLY A 83 9.84 0.01 6.60
CA GLY A 83 10.38 0.70 7.78
C GLY A 83 10.68 2.17 7.50
N TYR A 84 11.22 2.48 6.32
CA TYR A 84 11.46 3.85 5.88
C TYR A 84 10.16 4.64 5.70
N ALA A 85 9.16 4.08 5.00
CA ALA A 85 7.86 4.73 4.81
C ALA A 85 7.12 5.00 6.15
N ARG A 86 7.28 4.11 7.11
CA ARG A 86 6.64 4.21 8.44
C ARG A 86 7.23 5.29 9.33
N ALA A 87 8.51 5.63 9.16
CA ALA A 87 9.24 6.50 10.09
C ALA A 87 8.57 7.86 10.34
N ASN A 88 7.85 8.39 9.35
CA ASN A 88 7.16 9.69 9.46
C ASN A 88 5.74 9.59 10.05
N GLY A 89 5.17 8.38 10.20
CA GLY A 89 3.85 8.15 10.81
C GLY A 89 2.65 8.75 10.09
N ASP A 90 2.86 9.29 8.89
CA ASP A 90 1.90 10.14 8.17
C ASP A 90 1.31 9.48 6.91
N THR A 91 1.63 8.20 6.69
CA THR A 91 1.08 7.36 5.62
C THR A 91 0.76 5.97 6.18
N LEU A 92 -0.30 5.35 5.68
CA LEU A 92 -0.59 3.94 5.99
C LEU A 92 0.15 3.01 5.05
N ILE A 93 0.54 1.85 5.57
CA ILE A 93 1.22 0.81 4.81
C ILE A 93 0.28 -0.38 4.62
N VAL A 94 0.00 -0.71 3.37
CA VAL A 94 -0.74 -1.90 2.98
C VAL A 94 0.23 -2.88 2.33
N LEU A 95 0.27 -4.12 2.81
CA LEU A 95 0.96 -5.21 2.13
C LEU A 95 -0.01 -5.90 1.19
N HIS A 96 0.21 -5.76 -0.11
CA HIS A 96 -0.48 -6.55 -1.10
C HIS A 96 0.27 -7.85 -1.35
N GLY A 97 -0.36 -8.93 -0.95
CA GLY A 97 -0.09 -10.29 -1.37
C GLY A 97 -1.38 -11.01 -1.00
N PRO A 98 -2.32 -11.24 -1.93
CA PRO A 98 -3.67 -11.66 -1.59
C PRO A 98 -3.60 -12.99 -0.82
N PHE A 99 -3.60 -12.91 0.51
CA PHE A 99 -3.25 -14.03 1.36
C PHE A 99 -4.43 -14.99 1.41
N ALA A 100 -4.14 -16.27 1.15
CA ALA A 100 -5.11 -17.35 1.05
C ALA A 100 -5.09 -18.31 2.25
N THR A 101 -4.34 -17.95 3.29
CA THR A 101 -4.20 -18.76 4.50
C THR A 101 -3.88 -17.85 5.70
N PRO A 102 -4.22 -18.27 6.93
CA PRO A 102 -3.83 -17.58 8.16
C PRO A 102 -2.34 -17.71 8.51
N ASP A 103 -1.58 -18.57 7.84
CA ASP A 103 -0.16 -18.82 8.15
C ASP A 103 0.74 -17.59 7.92
N TYR A 104 0.24 -16.60 7.17
CA TYR A 104 0.95 -15.33 6.93
C TYR A 104 0.58 -14.21 7.93
N VAL A 105 -0.27 -14.46 8.92
CA VAL A 105 -0.67 -13.47 9.93
C VAL A 105 0.55 -12.87 10.63
N GLU A 106 1.53 -13.70 10.99
CA GLU A 106 2.76 -13.24 11.66
C GLU A 106 3.59 -12.30 10.78
N ALA A 107 3.59 -12.51 9.46
CA ALA A 107 4.32 -11.66 8.53
C ALA A 107 3.77 -10.23 8.47
N ALA A 108 2.47 -10.03 8.76
CA ALA A 108 1.85 -8.71 8.80
C ALA A 108 2.13 -7.95 10.12
N GLY A 109 2.28 -8.69 11.21
CA GLY A 109 2.43 -8.15 12.56
C GLY A 109 3.77 -7.45 12.81
N ALA A 110 3.94 -6.92 14.03
CA ALA A 110 5.13 -6.16 14.44
C ALA A 110 6.44 -6.97 14.42
N GLY A 111 6.36 -8.31 14.48
CA GLY A 111 7.52 -9.20 14.34
C GLY A 111 7.92 -9.49 12.89
N GLY A 112 7.06 -9.16 11.92
CA GLY A 112 7.31 -9.28 10.48
C GLY A 112 7.48 -7.91 9.84
N PHE A 113 6.76 -7.67 8.74
CA PHE A 113 6.81 -6.42 7.99
C PHE A 113 6.18 -5.22 8.71
N HIS A 114 5.43 -5.45 9.81
CA HIS A 114 4.83 -4.39 10.63
C HIS A 114 3.97 -3.43 9.79
N VAL A 115 2.99 -3.96 9.06
CA VAL A 115 2.10 -3.17 8.19
C VAL A 115 0.83 -2.74 8.89
N ASP A 116 0.12 -1.76 8.33
CA ASP A 116 -1.15 -1.29 8.87
C ASP A 116 -2.34 -2.05 8.29
N ALA A 117 -2.20 -2.63 7.10
CA ALA A 117 -3.21 -3.51 6.51
C ALA A 117 -2.62 -4.54 5.56
N VAL A 118 -3.41 -5.57 5.25
CA VAL A 118 -3.11 -6.61 4.25
C VAL A 118 -4.25 -6.78 3.25
N THR A 119 -3.96 -7.39 2.11
CA THR A 119 -5.01 -7.89 1.20
C THR A 119 -5.24 -9.39 1.36
N LEU A 120 -6.49 -9.84 1.31
CA LEU A 120 -6.90 -11.24 1.45
C LEU A 120 -7.62 -11.71 0.18
N VAL A 121 -7.52 -13.00 -0.16
CA VAL A 121 -8.25 -13.55 -1.32
C VAL A 121 -9.76 -13.51 -1.13
N ASP A 122 -10.25 -13.80 0.08
CA ASP A 122 -11.67 -13.87 0.40
C ASP A 122 -11.91 -13.63 1.91
N GLU A 123 -13.19 -13.64 2.31
CA GLU A 123 -13.65 -13.27 3.65
C GLU A 123 -13.35 -14.33 4.71
N GLN A 124 -13.03 -15.57 4.32
CA GLN A 124 -12.87 -16.69 5.26
C GLN A 124 -11.67 -16.51 6.19
N HIS A 125 -10.73 -15.62 5.82
CA HIS A 125 -9.53 -15.34 6.60
C HIS A 125 -9.68 -14.12 7.53
N LEU A 126 -10.78 -13.36 7.45
CA LEU A 126 -10.96 -12.12 8.21
C LEU A 126 -10.84 -12.34 9.73
N GLU A 127 -11.35 -13.46 10.25
CA GLU A 127 -11.29 -13.75 11.68
C GLU A 127 -9.85 -13.89 12.19
N ALA A 128 -8.99 -14.60 11.45
CA ALA A 128 -7.60 -14.85 11.84
C ALA A 128 -6.76 -13.57 11.82
N TYR A 129 -6.86 -12.77 10.76
CA TYR A 129 -6.14 -11.51 10.66
C TYR A 129 -6.72 -10.43 11.58
N GLY A 130 -8.03 -10.48 11.85
CA GLY A 130 -8.71 -9.58 12.78
C GLY A 130 -8.26 -9.70 14.24
N GLN A 131 -7.58 -10.79 14.60
CA GLN A 131 -6.95 -10.92 15.92
C GLN A 131 -5.74 -10.01 16.10
N VAL A 132 -5.13 -9.51 15.01
CA VAL A 132 -3.98 -8.61 15.07
C VAL A 132 -4.46 -7.19 15.41
N PRO A 133 -4.11 -6.63 16.58
CA PRO A 133 -4.67 -5.36 17.02
C PRO A 133 -4.34 -4.21 16.05
N GLY A 134 -5.38 -3.57 15.52
CA GLY A 134 -5.26 -2.40 14.65
C GLY A 134 -4.94 -2.71 13.19
N LEU A 135 -4.81 -3.99 12.79
CA LEU A 135 -4.60 -4.39 11.41
C LEU A 135 -5.88 -4.21 10.58
N GLY A 136 -5.79 -3.48 9.47
CA GLY A 136 -6.82 -3.41 8.43
C GLY A 136 -6.73 -4.60 7.48
N MET A 137 -7.85 -4.97 6.86
CA MET A 137 -7.89 -6.08 5.90
C MET A 137 -8.68 -5.64 4.68
N PHE A 138 -8.18 -5.93 3.48
CA PHE A 138 -8.90 -5.67 2.24
C PHE A 138 -9.10 -6.95 1.48
N VAL A 139 -10.35 -7.38 1.34
CA VAL A 139 -10.68 -8.58 0.60
C VAL A 139 -10.75 -8.26 -0.88
N VAL A 140 -10.03 -8.99 -1.71
CA VAL A 140 -10.00 -8.77 -3.16
C VAL A 140 -11.38 -9.08 -3.75
N ARG A 141 -11.85 -8.22 -4.65
CA ARG A 141 -13.11 -8.36 -5.39
C ARG A 141 -12.86 -8.27 -6.89
N GLU A 142 -13.64 -9.02 -7.65
CA GLU A 142 -13.64 -8.96 -9.11
C GLU A 142 -14.59 -7.89 -9.64
N GLY A 143 -14.33 -7.40 -10.85
CA GLY A 143 -15.17 -6.43 -11.55
C GLY A 143 -14.64 -5.00 -11.49
N GLU A 144 -15.32 -4.13 -12.24
CA GLU A 144 -14.94 -2.73 -12.48
C GLU A 144 -15.91 -1.71 -11.86
N ASN A 145 -17.00 -2.20 -11.24
CA ASN A 145 -18.02 -1.38 -10.61
C ASN A 145 -18.00 -1.63 -9.09
N PRO A 146 -17.19 -0.88 -8.33
CA PRO A 146 -17.09 -1.06 -6.89
C PRO A 146 -18.44 -0.82 -6.20
N VAL A 147 -18.85 -1.76 -5.37
CA VAL A 147 -19.96 -1.58 -4.43
C VAL A 147 -19.41 -1.53 -3.02
N ILE A 148 -20.12 -0.82 -2.14
CA ILE A 148 -19.81 -0.83 -0.72
C ILE A 148 -20.25 -2.19 -0.16
N ILE A 149 -19.31 -2.93 0.41
CA ILE A 149 -19.57 -4.22 1.05
C ILE A 149 -19.38 -4.01 2.56
N PRO A 150 -20.44 -4.16 3.37
CA PRO A 150 -20.30 -4.11 4.82
C PRO A 150 -19.59 -5.40 5.28
N LEU A 151 -18.30 -5.28 5.58
CA LEU A 151 -17.48 -6.36 6.13
C LEU A 151 -17.25 -6.14 7.63
N PRO A 152 -17.06 -7.22 8.42
CA PRO A 152 -16.87 -7.11 9.85
C PRO A 152 -15.56 -6.41 10.23
N GLY A 153 -15.56 -5.71 11.37
CA GLY A 153 -14.37 -5.07 11.92
C GLY A 153 -13.79 -3.97 11.03
N ALA A 154 -12.46 -3.89 10.95
CA ALA A 154 -11.75 -2.91 10.11
C ALA A 154 -11.54 -3.40 8.67
N ALA A 155 -12.40 -4.30 8.19
CA ALA A 155 -12.29 -4.89 6.86
C ALA A 155 -12.89 -4.00 5.78
N GLY A 156 -12.30 -4.06 4.60
CA GLY A 156 -12.74 -3.39 3.39
C GLY A 156 -12.62 -4.30 2.18
N ALA A 157 -12.93 -3.77 1.01
CA ALA A 157 -12.75 -4.43 -0.27
C ALA A 157 -11.63 -3.75 -1.06
N PHE A 158 -10.83 -4.54 -1.77
CA PHE A 158 -9.93 -4.05 -2.80
C PHE A 158 -10.45 -4.48 -4.17
N TRP A 159 -10.63 -3.52 -5.07
CA TRP A 159 -11.10 -3.70 -6.44
C TRP A 159 -9.93 -3.42 -7.40
N PRO A 160 -9.12 -4.42 -7.78
CA PRO A 160 -7.90 -4.17 -8.54
C PRO A 160 -8.15 -3.52 -9.90
N ARG A 161 -9.22 -3.91 -10.60
CA ARG A 161 -9.54 -3.33 -11.93
C ARG A 161 -10.05 -1.90 -11.87
N ALA A 162 -10.66 -1.51 -10.76
CA ALA A 162 -11.09 -0.14 -10.51
C ALA A 162 -10.01 0.70 -9.80
N GLU A 163 -8.85 0.10 -9.49
CA GLU A 163 -7.76 0.73 -8.74
C GLU A 163 -8.28 1.41 -7.45
N LEU A 164 -9.13 0.71 -6.69
CA LEU A 164 -9.84 1.30 -5.55
C LEU A 164 -9.86 0.36 -4.34
N LEU A 165 -9.47 0.87 -3.18
CA LEU A 165 -9.75 0.23 -1.90
C LEU A 165 -10.89 0.98 -1.21
N THR A 166 -11.84 0.26 -0.63
CA THR A 166 -13.01 0.83 0.03
C THR A 166 -13.22 0.19 1.38
N LEU A 167 -13.63 0.96 2.38
CA LEU A 167 -13.96 0.46 3.71
C LEU A 167 -15.01 1.37 4.36
N LEU A 168 -15.69 0.82 5.37
CA LEU A 168 -16.62 1.58 6.19
C LEU A 168 -15.99 1.84 7.56
N THR A 169 -16.22 3.04 8.09
CA THR A 169 -15.97 3.32 9.51
C THR A 169 -17.07 2.71 10.37
N GLU A 170 -16.82 2.63 11.68
CA GLU A 170 -17.81 2.14 12.66
C GLU A 170 -19.12 2.96 12.65
N ASP A 171 -19.08 4.23 12.25
CA ASP A 171 -20.26 5.09 12.12
C ASP A 171 -20.82 5.14 10.68
N GLY A 172 -20.40 4.22 9.83
CA GLY A 172 -20.95 4.01 8.48
C GLY A 172 -20.46 5.00 7.43
N ARG A 173 -19.41 5.81 7.70
CA ARG A 173 -18.79 6.66 6.69
C ARG A 173 -17.97 5.81 5.74
N ARG A 174 -18.13 6.09 4.45
CA ARG A 174 -17.34 5.48 3.39
C ARG A 174 -15.97 6.15 3.32
N LEU A 175 -14.92 5.35 3.41
CA LEU A 175 -13.56 5.76 3.09
C LEU A 175 -13.10 5.03 1.82
N GLU A 176 -12.35 5.76 1.01
CA GLU A 176 -11.82 5.28 -0.26
C GLU A 176 -10.34 5.56 -0.36
N LEU A 177 -9.57 4.67 -0.99
CA LEU A 177 -8.21 4.93 -1.42
C LEU A 177 -8.11 4.65 -2.92
N ARG A 178 -7.92 5.72 -3.70
CA ARG A 178 -7.67 5.64 -5.15
C ARG A 178 -6.21 5.26 -5.37
N LEU A 179 -5.99 4.11 -5.98
CA LEU A 179 -4.68 3.52 -6.17
C LEU A 179 -4.04 4.01 -7.47
N ALA A 180 -2.88 4.66 -7.36
CA ALA A 180 -2.04 4.97 -8.50
C ALA A 180 -1.15 3.75 -8.81
N GLY A 181 -1.41 3.10 -9.94
CA GLY A 181 -0.71 1.89 -10.37
C GLY A 181 0.66 2.11 -11.05
N PRO A 182 1.19 1.09 -11.73
CA PRO A 182 2.51 1.11 -12.35
C PRO A 182 2.75 2.25 -13.35
N ARG A 183 1.70 2.72 -14.04
CA ARG A 183 1.81 3.87 -14.96
C ARG A 183 2.31 5.12 -14.26
N VAL A 184 1.88 5.34 -13.02
CA VAL A 184 2.31 6.48 -12.19
C VAL A 184 3.68 6.21 -11.59
N LEU A 185 3.92 5.01 -11.04
CA LEU A 185 5.20 4.62 -10.42
C LEU A 185 6.40 4.78 -11.38
N TYR A 186 6.20 4.53 -12.68
CA TYR A 186 7.23 4.62 -13.71
C TYR A 186 7.03 5.83 -14.66
N ALA A 187 6.38 6.90 -14.19
CA ALA A 187 6.14 8.12 -14.97
C ALA A 187 7.45 8.84 -15.40
N GLY A 188 8.58 8.55 -14.74
CA GLY A 188 9.89 9.09 -15.11
C GLY A 188 10.97 8.01 -15.23
N ARG A 189 12.02 8.32 -16.00
CA ARG A 189 13.12 7.40 -16.32
C ARG A 189 14.51 7.97 -16.06
N GLY A 190 14.66 9.30 -16.02
CA GLY A 190 15.93 10.00 -15.81
C GLY A 190 16.17 10.34 -14.34
N ASP A 191 17.02 11.33 -14.09
CA ASP A 191 17.34 11.83 -12.73
C ASP A 191 16.12 12.43 -12.01
N ASP A 192 15.14 12.91 -12.77
CA ASP A 192 13.90 13.50 -12.27
C ASP A 192 12.79 12.46 -11.98
N PHE A 193 13.09 11.16 -12.01
CA PHE A 193 12.06 10.12 -11.99
C PHE A 193 11.09 10.25 -10.81
N ALA A 194 11.59 10.48 -9.60
CA ALA A 194 10.76 10.56 -8.41
C ALA A 194 9.85 11.79 -8.43
N GLN A 195 10.35 12.92 -8.96
CA GLN A 195 9.55 14.12 -9.14
C GLN A 195 8.43 13.89 -10.17
N ARG A 196 8.70 13.16 -11.27
CA ARG A 196 7.68 12.79 -12.25
C ARG A 196 6.55 11.95 -11.65
N VAL A 197 6.87 11.03 -10.72
CA VAL A 197 5.85 10.26 -9.99
C VAL A 197 5.00 11.17 -9.12
N ARG A 198 5.62 12.12 -8.41
CA ARG A 198 4.89 13.11 -7.60
C ARG A 198 3.97 13.97 -8.47
N ASP A 199 4.47 14.51 -9.58
CA ASP A 199 3.68 15.35 -10.49
C ASP A 199 2.49 14.58 -11.06
N ALA A 200 2.70 13.32 -11.44
CA ALA A 200 1.62 12.44 -11.89
C ALA A 200 0.57 12.17 -10.80
N LEU A 201 0.96 12.04 -9.54
CA LEU A 201 0.03 11.91 -8.41
C LEU A 201 -0.76 13.20 -8.17
N GLU A 202 -0.10 14.37 -8.20
CA GLU A 202 -0.78 15.66 -8.02
C GLU A 202 -1.82 15.90 -9.13
N ALA A 203 -1.55 15.46 -10.37
CA ALA A 203 -2.50 15.52 -11.47
C ALA A 203 -3.77 14.66 -11.24
N LEU A 204 -3.71 13.64 -10.38
CA LEU A 204 -4.87 12.80 -10.04
C LEU A 204 -5.77 13.39 -8.94
N ARG A 205 -5.34 14.47 -8.27
CA ARG A 205 -6.10 15.13 -7.20
C ARG A 205 -7.25 16.02 -7.69
N ALA A 206 -7.43 16.14 -9.02
CA ALA A 206 -8.48 16.93 -9.64
C ALA A 206 -9.90 16.51 -9.19
#